data_AF-A0A970KMZ8-F1
#
_entry.id   AF-A0A970KMZ8-F1
#
_cell.length_a   1.000
_cell.length_b   1.000
_cell.length_c   1.000
_cell.angle_alpha   90.00
_cell.angle_beta   90.00
_cell.angle_gamma   90.00
#
_symmetry.space_group_name_H-M   'P 1'
#
loop_
_entity.id
_entity.type
_entity.pdbx_description
1 polymer ?
#
loop_
_entity_poly.entity_id
_entity_poly.type
_entity_poly.pdbx_seq_one_letter_code
_entity_poly.pdbx_strand_id
1 'polypeptide(L)'
;MTRDEKLLMWEKKVEQFDKSGLSMRQWCQENGEVYGTFRHWRKVIQEKNDMEQGQSRWLPLHVLDDTTQHSPIVIKYKEFKVEISQDVDTRLLEDLLRVLKTV
;
A
#
# COMPACT_ATOMS: atom_id res chain seq x y z
N MET A 1 -19.60 17.54 27.97
CA MET A 1 -19.35 17.29 26.55
C MET A 1 -19.26 15.80 26.30
N THR A 2 -20.09 15.28 25.42
CA THR A 2 -19.99 13.91 24.94
C THR A 2 -18.85 13.79 23.91
N ARG A 3 -18.46 12.55 23.60
CA ARG A 3 -17.42 12.29 22.60
C ARG A 3 -17.82 12.83 21.22
N ASP A 4 -19.10 12.70 20.87
CA ASP A 4 -19.63 13.10 19.57
C ASP A 4 -19.73 14.62 19.41
N GLU A 5 -20.12 15.33 20.48
CA GLU A 5 -20.09 16.80 20.50
C GLU A 5 -18.68 17.33 20.27
N LYS A 6 -17.69 16.71 20.91
CA LYS A 6 -16.28 17.09 20.76
C LYS A 6 -15.80 16.82 19.33
N LEU A 7 -16.17 15.68 18.76
CA LEU A 7 -15.84 15.34 17.38
C LEU A 7 -16.38 16.39 16.39
N LEU A 8 -17.67 16.74 16.51
CA LEU A 8 -18.31 17.75 15.66
C LEU A 8 -17.63 19.12 15.75
N MET A 9 -17.18 19.52 16.95
CA MET A 9 -16.42 20.75 17.13
C MET A 9 -15.07 20.73 16.42
N TRP A 10 -14.36 19.59 16.48
CA TRP A 10 -13.08 19.46 15.82
C TRP A 10 -13.21 19.31 14.30
N GLU A 11 -14.26 18.68 13.80
CA GLU A 11 -14.57 18.64 12.37
C GLU A 11 -14.74 20.06 11.80
N LYS A 12 -15.52 20.91 12.47
CA LYS A 12 -15.66 22.33 12.09
C LYS A 12 -14.33 23.08 12.08
N LYS A 13 -13.47 22.83 13.06
CA LYS A 13 -12.13 23.44 13.15
C LYS A 13 -11.22 22.96 12.01
N VAL A 14 -11.24 21.68 11.69
CA VAL A 14 -10.46 21.11 10.58
C VAL A 14 -10.95 21.67 9.25
N GLU A 15 -12.26 21.82 9.05
CA GLU A 15 -12.82 22.44 7.85
C GLU A 15 -12.38 23.91 7.69
N GLN A 16 -12.36 24.68 8.78
CA GLN A 16 -11.83 26.04 8.78
C GLN A 16 -10.33 26.09 8.47
N PHE A 17 -9.56 25.14 9.01
CA PHE A 17 -8.15 24.99 8.69
C PHE A 17 -7.94 24.69 7.20
N ASP A 18 -8.68 23.74 6.63
CA ASP A 18 -8.56 23.36 5.22
C ASP A 18 -8.92 24.53 4.29
N LYS A 19 -9.88 25.38 4.68
CA LYS A 19 -10.23 26.62 3.97
C LYS A 19 -9.20 27.75 4.14
N SER A 20 -8.42 27.75 5.21
CA SER A 20 -7.47 28.83 5.52
C SER A 20 -6.24 28.84 4.60
N GLY A 21 -5.85 27.69 4.06
CA GLY A 21 -4.60 27.54 3.29
C GLY A 21 -3.32 27.76 4.10
N LEU A 22 -3.42 27.92 5.42
CA LEU A 22 -2.28 28.14 6.32
C LEU A 22 -1.58 26.83 6.69
N SER A 23 -0.35 26.93 7.17
CA SER A 23 0.28 25.79 7.83
C SER A 23 -0.41 25.52 9.18
N MET A 24 -0.41 24.26 9.62
CA MET A 24 -1.02 23.85 10.89
C MET A 24 -0.48 24.64 12.09
N ARG A 25 0.82 24.98 12.09
CA ARG A 25 1.43 25.78 13.16
C ARG A 25 0.91 27.20 13.18
N GLN A 26 0.81 27.85 12.02
CA GLN A 26 0.27 29.21 11.89
C GLN A 26 -1.21 29.24 12.27
N TRP A 27 -2.01 28.30 11.76
CA TRP A 27 -3.43 28.22 12.09
C TRP A 27 -3.65 28.02 13.59
N CYS A 28 -2.87 27.14 14.23
CA CYS A 28 -2.94 26.94 15.67
C CYS A 28 -2.57 28.21 16.45
N GLN A 29 -1.55 28.94 15.99
CA GLN A 29 -1.13 30.20 16.62
C GLN A 29 -2.21 31.29 16.48
N GLU A 30 -2.83 31.43 15.31
CA GLU A 30 -3.87 32.44 15.04
C GLU A 30 -5.17 32.14 15.78
N ASN A 31 -5.54 30.87 15.91
CA ASN A 31 -6.80 30.44 16.52
C ASN A 31 -6.65 30.10 18.01
N GLY A 32 -5.48 30.28 18.61
CA GLY A 32 -5.22 29.97 20.01
C GLY A 32 -5.31 28.47 20.35
N GLU A 33 -5.12 27.61 19.35
CA GLU A 33 -5.23 26.17 19.49
C GLU A 33 -3.88 25.52 19.81
N VAL A 34 -3.91 24.48 20.63
CA VAL A 34 -2.70 23.71 20.94
C VAL A 34 -2.37 22.78 19.77
N TYR A 35 -1.21 22.97 19.15
CA TYR A 35 -0.77 22.20 17.98
C TYR A 35 -0.86 20.67 18.17
N GLY A 36 -0.45 20.16 19.33
CA GLY A 36 -0.52 18.73 19.64
C GLY A 36 -1.96 18.21 19.64
N THR A 37 -2.88 18.97 20.23
CA THR A 37 -4.31 18.65 20.30
C THR A 37 -4.93 18.69 18.91
N PHE A 38 -4.67 19.75 18.13
CA PHE A 38 -5.17 19.86 16.76
C PHE A 38 -4.67 18.71 15.89
N ARG A 39 -3.36 18.41 15.94
CA ARG A 39 -2.77 17.28 15.19
C ARG A 39 -3.42 15.95 15.56
N HIS A 40 -3.69 15.72 16.84
CA HIS A 40 -4.36 14.52 17.31
C HIS A 40 -5.77 14.40 16.74
N TRP A 41 -6.59 15.45 16.86
CA TRP A 41 -7.97 15.43 16.37
C TRP A 41 -8.07 15.32 14.86
N ARG A 42 -7.18 15.99 14.12
CA ARG A 42 -7.10 15.84 12.67
C ARG A 42 -6.83 14.39 12.26
N LYS A 43 -5.93 13.70 12.96
CA LYS A 43 -5.67 12.26 12.72
C LYS A 43 -6.89 11.40 13.04
N VAL A 44 -7.59 11.66 14.15
CA VAL A 44 -8.80 10.92 14.53
C VAL A 44 -9.91 11.09 13.49
N ILE A 45 -10.12 12.31 12.99
CA ILE A 45 -11.11 12.61 11.95
C ILE A 45 -10.73 11.94 10.62
N GLN A 46 -9.45 11.98 10.25
CA GLN A 46 -8.97 11.29 9.05
C GLN A 46 -9.19 9.78 9.15
N GLU A 47 -8.84 9.15 10.27
CA GLU A 47 -9.02 7.71 10.45
C GLU A 47 -10.51 7.31 10.44
N LYS A 48 -11.39 8.15 10.98
CA LYS A 48 -12.84 7.97 10.87
C LYS A 48 -13.31 8.03 9.41
N ASN A 49 -12.86 9.03 8.65
CA ASN A 49 -13.21 9.16 7.23
C ASN A 49 -12.67 7.98 6.40
N ASP A 50 -11.44 7.54 6.66
CA ASP A 50 -10.83 6.38 5.99
C ASP A 50 -11.65 5.09 6.25
N MET A 51 -12.12 4.90 7.49
CA MET A 51 -13.00 3.77 7.85
C MET A 51 -14.37 3.87 7.17
N GLU A 52 -14.98 5.05 7.12
CA GLU A 52 -16.29 5.28 6.48
C GLU A 52 -16.23 5.11 4.96
N GLN A 53 -15.11 5.49 4.32
CA GLN A 53 -14.90 5.32 2.88
C GLN A 53 -14.36 3.94 2.49
N GLY A 54 -14.17 3.02 3.45
CA GLY A 54 -13.56 1.72 3.19
C GLY A 54 -12.12 1.83 2.65
N GLN A 55 -11.50 3.00 2.76
CA GLN A 55 -10.13 3.26 2.36
C GLN A 55 -9.20 2.68 3.42
N SER A 56 -8.97 1.38 3.30
CA SER A 56 -7.90 0.72 4.03
C SER A 56 -6.58 1.43 3.73
N ARG A 57 -5.77 1.72 4.77
CA ARG A 57 -4.39 2.26 4.67
C ARG A 57 -3.43 1.40 3.83
N TRP A 58 -3.92 0.27 3.32
CA TRP A 58 -3.26 -0.62 2.39
C TRP A 58 -3.42 -0.03 0.98
N LEU A 59 -2.31 0.35 0.36
CA LEU A 59 -2.27 0.61 -1.07
C LEU A 59 -2.77 -0.65 -1.79
N PRO A 60 -3.84 -0.57 -2.60
CA PRO A 60 -4.27 -1.71 -3.40
C PRO A 60 -3.16 -2.02 -4.40
N LEU A 61 -2.45 -3.12 -4.17
CA LEU A 61 -1.52 -3.66 -5.14
C LEU A 61 -2.36 -4.31 -6.23
N HIS A 62 -2.60 -3.58 -7.31
CA HIS A 62 -3.14 -4.17 -8.52
C HIS A 62 -2.05 -5.07 -9.10
N VAL A 63 -2.05 -6.35 -8.71
CA VAL A 63 -1.35 -7.38 -9.48
C VAL A 63 -2.03 -7.35 -10.84
N LEU A 64 -1.29 -6.90 -11.86
CA LEU A 64 -1.70 -7.09 -13.23
C LEU A 64 -1.74 -8.61 -13.40
N ASP A 65 -2.93 -9.18 -13.32
CA ASP A 65 -3.13 -10.57 -13.70
C ASP A 65 -2.87 -10.62 -15.21
N ASP A 66 -1.61 -10.85 -15.58
CA ASP A 66 -1.25 -11.35 -16.91
C ASP A 66 -1.92 -12.72 -17.04
N THR A 67 -3.19 -12.67 -17.41
CA THR A 67 -4.06 -13.80 -17.71
C THR A 67 -3.75 -14.33 -19.10
N THR A 68 -2.47 -14.58 -19.36
CA THR A 68 -1.92 -15.46 -20.40
C THR A 68 -0.44 -15.67 -20.05
N GLN A 69 0.14 -16.84 -19.92
CA GLN A 69 -0.34 -18.20 -19.94
C GLN A 69 0.92 -19.00 -19.51
N HIS A 70 0.77 -19.85 -18.49
CA HIS A 70 1.73 -20.84 -17.98
C HIS A 70 2.95 -20.35 -17.18
N SER A 71 2.91 -20.66 -15.88
CA SER A 71 4.06 -20.55 -14.98
C SER A 71 5.23 -21.41 -15.49
N PRO A 72 6.48 -20.90 -15.47
CA PRO A 72 7.64 -21.68 -15.87
C PRO A 72 7.82 -22.89 -14.95
N ILE A 73 8.25 -24.02 -15.51
CA ILE A 73 8.61 -25.19 -14.71
C ILE A 73 9.99 -24.89 -14.09
N VAL A 74 10.05 -24.87 -12.76
CA VAL A 74 11.30 -24.63 -12.03
C VAL A 74 11.81 -25.95 -11.45
N ILE A 75 12.96 -26.39 -11.93
CA ILE A 75 13.69 -27.55 -11.39
C ILE A 75 14.77 -27.03 -10.44
N LYS A 76 14.75 -27.52 -9.20
CA LYS A 76 15.77 -27.22 -8.18
C LYS A 76 16.49 -28.50 -7.77
N TYR A 77 17.81 -28.51 -7.90
CA TYR A 77 18.65 -29.62 -7.45
C TYR A 77 19.96 -29.08 -6.85
N LYS A 78 20.13 -29.22 -5.52
CA LYS A 78 21.24 -28.62 -4.76
C LYS A 78 21.40 -27.13 -5.09
N GLU A 79 22.53 -26.73 -5.66
CA GLU A 79 22.85 -25.35 -6.04
C GLU A 79 22.31 -24.97 -7.44
N PHE A 80 21.80 -25.96 -8.19
CA PHE A 80 21.27 -25.73 -9.53
C PHE A 80 19.79 -25.35 -9.49
N LYS A 81 19.47 -24.26 -10.19
CA LYS A 81 18.12 -23.81 -10.45
C LYS A 81 17.95 -23.62 -11.95
N VAL A 82 17.03 -24.37 -12.54
CA VAL A 82 16.70 -24.28 -13.97
C VAL A 82 15.25 -23.84 -14.09
N GLU A 83 15.02 -22.75 -14.82
CA GLU A 83 13.69 -22.22 -15.11
C GLU A 83 13.40 -22.49 -16.59
N ILE A 84 12.32 -23.21 -16.85
CA ILE A 84 11.91 -23.62 -18.20
C ILE A 84 10.63 -22.85 -18.53
N SER A 85 10.73 -21.90 -19.45
CA SER A 85 9.56 -21.23 -20.04
C SER A 85 8.89 -22.14 -21.07
N GLN A 86 7.66 -21.80 -21.46
CA GLN A 86 6.90 -22.55 -22.48
C GLN A 86 7.58 -22.59 -23.84
N ASP A 87 8.29 -21.51 -24.19
CA ASP A 87 8.94 -21.34 -25.49
C ASP A 87 10.33 -22.00 -25.55
N VAL A 88 10.60 -22.94 -24.63
CA VAL A 88 11.87 -23.65 -24.61
C VAL A 88 11.95 -24.62 -25.78
N ASP A 89 13.02 -24.47 -26.58
CA ASP A 89 13.39 -25.45 -27.59
C ASP A 89 13.63 -26.80 -26.92
N THR A 90 12.79 -27.78 -27.27
CA THR A 90 12.82 -29.13 -26.70
C THR A 90 14.12 -29.85 -27.00
N ARG A 91 14.80 -29.52 -28.10
CA ARG A 91 16.12 -30.08 -28.43
C ARG A 91 17.19 -29.55 -27.48
N LEU A 92 17.16 -28.24 -27.21
CA LEU A 92 18.07 -27.61 -26.25
C LEU A 92 17.86 -28.19 -24.85
N LEU A 93 16.60 -28.39 -24.43
CA LEU A 93 16.29 -29.00 -23.14
C LEU A 93 16.79 -30.45 -23.06
N GLU A 94 16.62 -31.24 -24.12
CA GLU A 94 17.12 -32.62 -24.19
C GLU A 94 18.65 -32.68 -24.08
N ASP A 95 19.36 -31.82 -24.82
CA ASP A 95 20.82 -31.73 -24.78
C ASP A 95 21.31 -31.35 -23.38
N LEU A 96 20.67 -30.36 -22.74
CA LEU A 96 20.97 -29.96 -21.37
C LEU A 96 20.77 -31.11 -20.37
N LEU A 97 19.65 -31.83 -20.47
CA LEU A 97 19.38 -32.99 -19.60
C LEU A 97 20.36 -34.14 -19.83
N ARG A 98 20.83 -34.34 -21.07
CA ARG A 98 21.84 -35.36 -21.39
C ARG A 98 23.21 -35.01 -20.80
N VAL A 99 23.63 -33.75 -20.88
CA VAL A 99 24.85 -33.27 -20.22
C VAL A 99 24.74 -33.44 -18.70
N LEU A 100 23.62 -33.03 -18.10
CA LEU A 100 23.39 -33.16 -16.65
C LEU A 100 23.36 -34.61 -16.16
N LYS A 101 22.94 -35.58 -16.99
CA LYS A 101 23.01 -37.01 -16.64
C LYS A 101 24.44 -37.58 -16.64
N THR A 102 25.38 -36.92 -17.31
CA THR A 102 26.75 -37.40 -17.51
C THR A 102 27.71 -36.88 -16.44
N VAL A 103 27.26 -35.88 -15.66
CA VAL A 103 27.95 -35.33 -14.47
C VAL A 103 27.47 -36.06 -13.22
#